data_AF-A0A662VNV5-F1
#
_entry.id   AF-A0A662VNV5-F1
#
_cell.length_a   1.000
_cell.length_b   1.000
_cell.length_c   1.000
_cell.angle_alpha   90.00
_cell.angle_beta   90.00
_cell.angle_gamma   90.00
#
_symmetry.space_group_name_H-M   'P 1'
#
loop_
_entity.id
_entity.type
_entity.pdbx_description
1 polymer ?
#
loop_
_entity_poly.entity_id
_entity_poly.type
_entity_poly.pdbx_seq_one_letter_code
_entity_poly.pdbx_strand_id
1 'polypeptide(L)'
;MGINFCNEKGYGSTRRWTCLEVEAYQSESLNVVGSIEIKMIAFGPVPSRRLGFSLGVNNIPPKICSYSCVYCQIGRTKRMQTKRETFFDPEKIIENVKKKMESKVKIDYITFVPDGEPTLDANIGYEIEKLKDFGKVAVITNSSLLW
;
A
#
# COMPACT_ATOMS: atom_id res chain seq x y z
N MET A 1 -7.06 12.93 16.04
CA MET A 1 -5.75 12.91 16.72
C MET A 1 -4.69 12.68 15.64
N GLY A 2 -4.04 13.75 15.18
CA GLY A 2 -3.02 13.68 14.13
C GLY A 2 -1.74 13.06 14.67
N ILE A 3 -1.11 12.19 13.89
CA ILE A 3 0.20 11.63 14.20
C ILE A 3 1.23 12.58 13.58
N ASN A 4 1.85 13.41 14.43
CA ASN A 4 2.96 14.26 13.99
C ASN A 4 4.21 13.40 13.78
N PHE A 5 4.66 13.26 12.53
CA PHE A 5 5.93 12.62 12.22
C PHE A 5 7.03 13.69 12.14
N CYS A 6 7.84 13.78 13.19
CA CYS A 6 9.06 14.58 13.21
C CYS A 6 10.24 13.72 12.74
N ASN A 7 11.01 14.21 11.76
CA ASN A 7 12.31 13.65 11.41
C ASN A 7 13.42 14.57 11.92
N GLU A 8 14.39 14.01 12.64
CA GLU A 8 15.62 14.72 13.02
C GLU A 8 16.56 14.82 11.80
N LYS A 9 16.87 16.04 11.37
CA LYS A 9 18.12 16.31 10.64
C LYS A 9 19.08 17.00 11.60
N GLY A 10 19.97 16.21 12.20
CA GLY A 10 21.05 16.73 13.02
C GLY A 10 22.18 17.26 12.15
N TYR A 11 22.41 18.58 12.18
CA TYR A 11 23.72 19.24 12.14
C TYR A 11 23.54 20.70 12.61
N GLY A 12 24.21 21.08 13.69
CA GLY A 12 24.31 22.48 14.14
C GLY A 12 23.28 22.94 15.19
N SER A 13 23.73 23.78 16.12
CA SER A 13 23.16 24.05 17.45
C SER A 13 21.94 25.00 17.51
N THR A 14 21.04 24.99 16.53
CA THR A 14 19.78 25.76 16.59
C THR A 14 18.63 24.94 16.03
N ARG A 15 17.83 24.34 16.93
CA ARG A 15 16.69 23.48 16.59
C ARG A 15 15.58 24.31 15.95
N ARG A 16 15.51 24.34 14.62
CA ARG A 16 14.36 24.88 13.89
C ARG A 16 13.59 23.71 13.29
N TRP A 17 12.45 23.41 13.88
CA TRP A 17 11.51 22.41 13.39
C TRP A 17 10.86 22.94 12.11
N THR A 18 11.13 22.32 10.97
CA THR A 18 10.31 22.50 9.78
C THR A 18 9.23 21.42 9.79
N CYS A 19 8.05 21.77 10.31
CA CYS A 19 6.83 21.02 10.05
C CYS A 19 6.55 21.14 8.55
N LEU A 20 6.76 20.06 7.80
CA LEU A 20 6.05 19.90 6.54
C LEU A 20 4.63 19.50 6.92
N GLU A 21 3.70 20.43 6.75
CA GLU A 21 2.28 20.13 6.82
C GLU A 21 1.99 19.05 5.78
N VAL A 22 1.71 17.84 6.25
CA VAL A 22 1.13 16.80 5.42
C VAL A 22 -0.35 17.13 5.31
N GLU A 23 -0.65 18.17 4.53
CA GLU A 23 -2.03 18.43 4.11
C GLU A 23 -2.52 17.24 3.25
N ALA A 24 -3.79 16.91 3.47
CA ALA A 24 -4.62 16.00 2.67
C ALA A 24 -4.46 14.48 2.90
N TYR A 25 -4.94 14.01 4.05
CA TYR A 25 -5.67 12.72 4.14
C TYR A 25 -7.19 12.97 4.15
N GLN A 26 -7.68 13.85 3.26
CA GLN A 26 -9.11 14.15 3.13
C GLN A 26 -9.57 14.06 1.67
N SER A 27 -10.48 13.11 1.45
CA SER A 27 -11.50 13.03 0.39
C SER A 27 -11.05 13.18 -1.07
N GLU A 28 -10.68 12.07 -1.71
CA GLU A 28 -10.80 11.92 -3.17
C GLU A 28 -11.76 10.75 -3.48
N SER A 29 -12.98 11.14 -3.86
CA SER A 29 -14.00 10.45 -4.66
C SER A 29 -14.14 8.91 -4.58
N LEU A 30 -15.19 8.48 -3.86
CA LEU A 30 -15.81 7.16 -3.95
C LEU A 30 -16.30 6.88 -5.38
N ASN A 31 -15.67 5.95 -6.09
CA ASN A 31 -16.24 5.37 -7.31
C ASN A 31 -17.19 4.23 -6.92
N VAL A 32 -18.49 4.52 -6.91
CA VAL A 32 -19.56 3.57 -6.60
C VAL A 32 -19.78 2.65 -7.79
N VAL A 33 -19.34 1.40 -7.67
CA VAL A 33 -19.85 0.26 -8.45
C VAL A 33 -20.14 -0.87 -7.46
N GLY A 34 -21.42 -1.08 -7.16
CA GLY A 34 -21.96 -2.26 -6.48
C GLY A 34 -21.29 -2.67 -5.16
N SER A 35 -21.80 -2.17 -4.03
CA SER A 35 -21.74 -2.83 -2.70
C SER A 35 -20.38 -3.30 -2.16
N ILE A 36 -19.27 -2.79 -2.68
CA ILE A 36 -17.92 -3.04 -2.17
C ILE A 36 -17.29 -1.67 -1.91
N GLU A 37 -16.91 -1.40 -0.68
CA GLU A 37 -16.14 -0.22 -0.29
C GLU A 37 -14.76 -0.30 -1.00
N ILE A 38 -14.64 0.33 -2.17
CA ILE A 38 -13.38 0.34 -2.94
C ILE A 38 -12.42 1.28 -2.21
N LYS A 39 -11.65 0.71 -1.28
CA LYS A 39 -10.44 1.34 -0.75
C LYS A 39 -9.52 1.67 -1.94
N MET A 40 -8.90 2.84 -1.90
CA MET A 40 -8.02 3.33 -2.96
C MET A 40 -6.95 2.29 -3.32
N ILE A 41 -6.87 1.89 -4.59
CA ILE A 41 -5.98 0.80 -5.07
C ILE A 41 -4.51 1.16 -4.84
N ALA A 42 -4.12 2.41 -5.09
CA ALA A 42 -2.78 2.92 -4.81
C ALA A 42 -2.89 4.10 -3.83
N PHE A 43 -2.03 4.13 -2.80
CA PHE A 43 -2.06 5.15 -1.76
C PHE A 43 -0.66 5.55 -1.29
N GLY A 44 -0.54 6.74 -0.70
CA GLY A 44 0.74 7.32 -0.29
C GLY A 44 1.23 8.41 -1.27
N PRO A 45 2.52 8.76 -1.23
CA PRO A 45 3.62 8.04 -0.58
C PRO A 45 3.59 8.09 0.96
N VAL A 46 3.92 6.97 1.60
CA VAL A 46 3.97 6.81 3.06
C VAL A 46 5.44 6.65 3.50
N PRO A 47 5.90 7.37 4.54
CA PRO A 47 7.23 7.16 5.09
C PRO A 47 7.31 5.77 5.76
N SER A 48 8.10 4.88 5.15
CA SER A 48 8.44 3.57 5.66
C SER A 48 9.78 3.63 6.40
N ARG A 49 9.79 3.11 7.63
CA ARG A 49 11.03 2.94 8.40
C ARG A 49 12.05 2.01 7.71
N ARG A 50 11.58 1.09 6.86
CA ARG A 50 12.43 0.07 6.19
C ARG A 50 12.74 0.41 4.74
N LEU A 51 11.85 1.14 4.06
CA LEU A 51 11.87 1.30 2.60
C LEU A 51 11.91 2.76 2.14
N GLY A 52 12.11 3.74 3.03
CA GLY A 52 12.06 5.15 2.67
C GLY A 52 10.65 5.60 2.31
N PHE A 53 10.47 6.42 1.27
CA PHE A 53 9.13 6.82 0.83
C PHE A 53 8.53 5.76 -0.08
N SER A 54 7.49 5.07 0.38
CA SER A 54 6.87 3.99 -0.38
C SER A 54 5.47 4.35 -0.82
N LEU A 55 5.14 4.04 -2.07
CA LEU A 55 3.76 3.97 -2.54
C LEU A 55 3.18 2.61 -2.14
N GLY A 56 2.01 2.60 -1.49
CA GLY A 56 1.32 1.39 -1.10
C GLY A 56 0.31 0.94 -2.16
N VAL A 57 0.21 -0.37 -2.38
CA VAL A 57 -0.70 -1.00 -3.34
C VAL A 57 -1.61 -2.00 -2.63
N ASN A 58 -2.92 -1.79 -2.79
CA ASN A 58 -3.99 -2.69 -2.38
C ASN A 58 -4.43 -3.53 -3.59
N ASN A 59 -3.80 -4.69 -3.81
CA ASN A 59 -4.16 -5.61 -4.90
C ASN A 59 -5.27 -6.61 -4.51
N ILE A 60 -5.72 -6.61 -3.25
CA ILE A 60 -6.82 -7.45 -2.80
C ILE A 60 -7.80 -6.67 -1.91
N PRO A 61 -9.07 -7.10 -1.80
CA PRO A 61 -10.04 -6.51 -0.90
C PRO A 61 -9.62 -6.69 0.56
N PRO A 62 -10.05 -5.79 1.44
CA PRO A 62 -9.72 -5.87 2.86
C PRO A 62 -10.29 -7.14 3.49
N LYS A 63 -9.59 -7.65 4.51
CA LYS A 63 -10.02 -8.78 5.36
C LYS A 63 -10.07 -10.13 4.68
N ILE A 64 -9.36 -10.28 3.57
CA ILE A 64 -9.13 -11.57 2.90
C ILE A 64 -7.66 -11.95 3.14
N CYS A 65 -7.43 -13.01 3.91
CA CYS A 65 -6.07 -13.42 4.32
C CYS A 65 -6.05 -14.90 4.65
N SER A 66 -4.92 -15.57 4.45
CA SER A 66 -4.74 -16.97 4.86
C SER A 66 -4.64 -17.17 6.38
N TYR A 67 -4.41 -16.09 7.14
CA TYR A 67 -4.37 -16.10 8.60
C TYR A 67 -5.36 -15.10 9.21
N SER A 68 -5.65 -15.29 10.50
CA SER A 68 -6.40 -14.36 11.35
C SER A 68 -5.56 -14.01 12.58
N CYS A 69 -4.49 -13.25 12.36
CA CYS A 69 -3.53 -12.91 13.40
C CYS A 69 -4.20 -12.07 14.51
N VAL A 70 -4.02 -12.49 15.77
CA VAL A 70 -4.58 -11.78 16.95
C VAL A 70 -4.06 -10.34 17.10
N TYR A 71 -2.92 -10.05 16.49
CA TYR A 71 -2.25 -8.74 16.51
C TYR A 71 -2.42 -7.94 15.20
N CYS A 72 -3.32 -8.36 14.30
CA CYS A 72 -3.54 -7.63 13.05
C CYS A 72 -4.14 -6.25 13.33
N GLN A 73 -3.43 -5.18 12.96
CA GLN A 73 -3.87 -3.78 13.16
C GLN A 73 -5.16 -3.46 12.40
N ILE A 74 -5.40 -4.14 11.28
CA ILE A 74 -6.64 -3.98 10.51
C ILE A 74 -7.81 -4.62 11.28
N GLY A 75 -7.54 -5.62 12.14
CA GLY A 75 -8.50 -6.41 12.93
C GLY A 75 -8.71 -7.83 12.41
N ARG A 76 -9.72 -8.55 12.92
CA ARG A 76 -10.03 -9.94 12.52
C ARG A 76 -10.29 -10.11 11.01
N THR A 77 -9.82 -11.24 10.47
CA THR A 77 -10.04 -11.65 9.08
C THR A 77 -11.50 -12.07 8.89
N LYS A 78 -12.13 -11.63 7.80
CA LYS A 78 -13.54 -11.95 7.49
C LYS A 78 -13.64 -13.19 6.60
N ARG A 79 -12.71 -13.35 5.67
CA ARG A 79 -12.64 -14.50 4.76
C ARG A 79 -11.24 -15.09 4.80
N MET A 80 -11.12 -16.27 5.39
CA MET A 80 -9.88 -17.03 5.38
C MET A 80 -9.83 -17.96 4.18
N GLN A 81 -8.73 -17.91 3.42
CA GLN A 81 -8.51 -18.81 2.30
C GLN A 81 -7.03 -18.90 1.93
N THR A 82 -6.68 -19.98 1.23
CA THR A 82 -5.34 -20.21 0.65
C THR A 82 -5.39 -20.40 -0.86
N LYS A 83 -6.58 -20.58 -1.44
CA LYS A 83 -6.76 -20.65 -2.89
C LYS A 83 -6.55 -19.26 -3.48
N ARG A 84 -5.62 -19.15 -4.43
CA ARG A 84 -5.43 -17.92 -5.19
C ARG A 84 -6.61 -17.68 -6.12
N GLU A 85 -7.04 -16.43 -6.23
CA GLU A 85 -8.12 -15.99 -7.12
C GLU A 85 -7.80 -14.60 -7.67
N THR A 86 -8.51 -14.19 -8.72
CA THR A 86 -8.41 -12.82 -9.25
C THR A 86 -9.37 -11.92 -8.50
N PHE A 87 -8.87 -10.82 -7.96
CA PHE A 87 -9.68 -9.87 -7.19
C PHE A 87 -9.99 -8.58 -7.95
N PHE A 88 -8.99 -8.02 -8.60
CA PHE A 88 -9.11 -6.82 -9.42
C PHE A 88 -8.54 -7.09 -10.80
N ASP A 89 -8.89 -6.21 -11.74
CA ASP A 89 -8.22 -6.15 -13.02
C ASP A 89 -6.78 -5.64 -12.82
N PRO A 90 -5.75 -6.43 -13.18
CA PRO A 90 -4.35 -6.03 -12.98
C PRO A 90 -4.00 -4.76 -13.76
N GLU A 91 -4.61 -4.51 -14.92
CA GLU A 91 -4.36 -3.29 -15.70
C GLU A 91 -4.82 -2.05 -14.94
N LYS A 92 -5.97 -2.16 -14.25
CA LYS A 92 -6.47 -1.10 -13.39
C LYS A 92 -5.52 -0.81 -12.23
N ILE A 93 -4.90 -1.84 -11.65
CA ILE A 93 -3.89 -1.66 -10.60
C ILE A 93 -2.68 -0.90 -11.14
N ILE A 94 -2.15 -1.34 -12.28
CA ILE A 94 -0.98 -0.74 -12.92
C ILE A 94 -1.25 0.73 -13.29
N GLU A 95 -2.42 1.04 -13.86
CA GLU A 95 -2.83 2.40 -14.20
C GLU A 95 -2.92 3.29 -12.96
N ASN A 96 -3.52 2.82 -11.87
CA ASN A 96 -3.65 3.58 -10.63
C ASN A 96 -2.28 3.89 -10.01
N VAL A 97 -1.36 2.92 -10.04
CA VAL A 97 0.01 3.11 -9.57
C VAL A 97 0.74 4.14 -10.42
N LYS A 98 0.71 3.99 -11.77
CA LYS A 98 1.33 4.94 -12.71
C LYS A 98 0.86 6.37 -12.48
N LYS A 99 -0.45 6.57 -12.36
CA LYS A 99 -1.04 7.89 -12.13
C LYS A 99 -0.52 8.55 -10.85
N LYS A 100 -0.30 7.78 -9.78
CA LYS A 100 0.30 8.33 -8.54
C LYS A 100 1.80 8.59 -8.69
N MET A 101 2.49 7.83 -9.54
CA MET A 101 3.92 8.05 -9.82
C MET A 101 4.20 9.29 -10.66
N GLU A 102 3.23 9.82 -11.39
CA GLU A 102 3.36 11.10 -12.11
C GLU A 102 3.48 12.30 -11.15
N SER A 103 3.13 12.13 -9.87
CA SER A 103 3.36 13.17 -8.86
C SER A 103 4.87 13.43 -8.69
N LYS A 104 5.27 14.69 -8.52
CA LYS A 104 6.69 15.08 -8.31
C LYS A 104 7.26 14.67 -6.94
N VAL A 105 6.59 13.77 -6.23
CA VAL A 105 7.03 13.30 -4.91
C VAL A 105 7.97 12.13 -5.09
N LYS A 106 9.06 12.12 -4.31
CA LYS A 106 10.03 11.03 -4.35
C LYS A 106 9.37 9.72 -3.88
N ILE A 107 9.47 8.67 -4.70
CA ILE A 107 9.05 7.31 -4.39
C ILE A 107 10.28 6.40 -4.49
N ASP A 108 10.68 5.82 -3.36
CA ASP A 108 11.79 4.87 -3.28
C ASP A 108 11.35 3.43 -3.62
N TYR A 109 10.11 3.06 -3.25
CA TYR A 109 9.54 1.73 -3.45
C TYR A 109 8.05 1.76 -3.80
N ILE A 110 7.63 0.81 -4.63
CA ILE A 110 6.23 0.41 -4.84
C ILE A 110 6.01 -0.85 -3.99
N THR A 111 5.18 -0.77 -2.97
CA THR A 111 5.00 -1.87 -2.01
C THR A 111 3.59 -2.43 -2.06
N PHE A 112 3.46 -3.72 -2.33
CA PHE A 112 2.24 -4.49 -2.09
C PHE A 112 2.07 -4.67 -0.57
N VAL A 113 1.14 -3.90 -0.01
CA VAL A 113 0.79 -3.91 1.42
C VAL A 113 -0.72 -3.73 1.56
N PRO A 114 -1.52 -4.71 1.11
CA PRO A 114 -2.97 -4.65 1.23
C PRO A 114 -3.45 -4.89 2.66
N ASP A 115 -4.73 -4.62 2.89
CA ASP A 115 -5.46 -5.01 4.10
C ASP A 115 -5.78 -6.53 4.15
N GLY A 116 -4.86 -7.37 3.69
CA GLY A 116 -5.00 -8.81 3.55
C GLY A 116 -3.67 -9.48 3.20
N GLU A 117 -3.71 -10.73 2.71
CA GLU A 117 -2.51 -11.41 2.20
C GLU A 117 -2.32 -11.17 0.68
N PRO A 118 -1.34 -10.36 0.24
CA PRO A 118 -1.20 -9.98 -1.17
C PRO A 118 -1.02 -11.17 -2.11
N THR A 119 -0.35 -12.24 -1.65
CA THR A 119 -0.06 -13.43 -2.47
C THR A 119 -1.28 -14.30 -2.78
N LEU A 120 -2.46 -13.95 -2.25
CA LEU A 120 -3.73 -14.57 -2.64
C LEU A 120 -4.18 -14.14 -4.03
N ASP A 121 -3.71 -13.00 -4.54
CA ASP A 121 -4.02 -12.61 -5.90
C ASP A 121 -3.26 -13.48 -6.90
N ALA A 122 -4.00 -14.14 -7.79
CA ALA A 122 -3.42 -14.94 -8.86
C ALA A 122 -2.58 -14.08 -9.83
N ASN A 123 -2.85 -12.78 -9.93
CA ASN A 123 -2.19 -11.87 -10.86
C ASN A 123 -0.97 -11.13 -10.28
N ILE A 124 -0.64 -11.31 -9.00
CA ILE A 124 0.43 -10.54 -8.36
C ILE A 124 1.79 -10.66 -9.09
N GLY A 125 2.10 -11.82 -9.66
CA GLY A 125 3.32 -12.00 -10.44
C GLY A 125 3.36 -11.10 -11.68
N TYR A 126 2.24 -11.04 -12.41
CA TYR A 126 2.09 -10.15 -13.57
C TYR A 126 2.19 -8.67 -13.18
N GLU A 127 1.53 -8.28 -12.10
CA GLU A 127 1.55 -6.91 -11.60
C GLU A 127 2.97 -6.49 -11.17
N ILE A 128 3.70 -7.36 -10.47
CA ILE A 128 5.10 -7.12 -10.08
C ILE A 128 5.97 -6.92 -11.32
N GLU A 129 5.86 -7.80 -12.33
CA GLU A 129 6.66 -7.68 -13.54
C GLU A 129 6.40 -6.35 -14.27
N LYS A 130 5.14 -5.93 -14.36
CA LYS A 130 4.79 -4.64 -14.98
C LYS A 130 5.23 -3.44 -14.16
N LEU A 131 5.16 -3.50 -12.83
CA LEU A 131 5.50 -2.38 -11.96
C LEU A 131 7.01 -2.19 -11.79
N LYS A 132 7.82 -3.23 -12.02
CA LYS A 132 9.30 -3.14 -12.01
C LYS A 132 9.84 -2.14 -13.03
N ASP A 133 9.15 -1.94 -14.14
CA ASP A 133 9.53 -0.96 -15.17
C ASP A 133 9.46 0.50 -14.65
N PHE A 134 8.70 0.73 -13.57
CA PHE A 134 8.47 2.07 -13.01
C PHE A 134 9.27 2.30 -11.73
N GLY A 135 9.70 1.25 -11.02
CA GLY A 135 10.48 1.40 -9.79
C GLY A 135 10.78 0.08 -9.08
N LYS A 136 11.41 0.19 -7.91
CA LYS A 136 11.70 -0.98 -7.07
C LYS A 136 10.40 -1.48 -6.44
N VAL A 137 10.10 -2.76 -6.60
CA VAL A 137 8.89 -3.38 -6.06
C VAL A 137 9.22 -4.16 -4.78
N ALA A 138 8.37 -4.05 -3.76
CA ALA A 138 8.42 -4.83 -2.53
C ALA A 138 7.06 -5.47 -2.24
N VAL A 139 7.06 -6.59 -1.50
CA VAL A 139 5.84 -7.28 -1.08
C VAL A 139 5.93 -7.57 0.42
N ILE A 140 4.90 -7.18 1.18
CA ILE A 140 4.77 -7.54 2.59
C ILE A 140 3.78 -8.69 2.70
N THR A 141 4.29 -9.89 2.90
CA THR A 141 3.51 -11.14 2.96
C THR A 141 3.71 -11.85 4.30
N ASN A 142 2.69 -12.59 4.73
CA ASN A 142 2.80 -13.54 5.85
C ASN A 142 3.53 -14.85 5.46
N SER A 143 4.01 -14.96 4.22
CA SER A 143 4.75 -16.11 3.66
C SER A 143 3.96 -17.41 3.57
N SER A 144 2.67 -17.41 3.90
CA SER A 144 1.87 -18.62 3.91
C SER A 144 1.81 -19.29 2.55
N LEU A 145 1.86 -18.55 1.42
CA LEU A 145 1.68 -19.07 0.05
C LEU A 145 2.99 -19.17 -0.76
N LEU A 146 4.15 -19.26 -0.10
CA LEU A 146 5.48 -19.32 -0.73
C LEU A 146 6.05 -20.76 -0.77
N TRP A 147 5.38 -21.66 -1.48
CA TRP A 147 5.79 -23.05 -1.67
C TRP A 147 5.76 -23.46 -3.15
#